data_AF-A0A285PN69-F1
#
_entry.id   AF-A0A285PN69-F1
#
_cell.length_a   1.000
_cell.length_b   1.000
_cell.length_c   1.000
_cell.angle_alpha   90.00
_cell.angle_beta   90.00
_cell.angle_gamma   90.00
#
_symmetry.space_group_name_H-M   'P 1'
#
loop_
_entity.id
_entity.type
_entity.pdbx_description
1 polymer ?
#
loop_
_entity_poly.entity_id
_entity_poly.type
_entity_poly.pdbx_seq_one_letter_code
_entity_poly.pdbx_strand_id
1 'polypeptide(L)'
;MNLGPKKKTSIHANLPNRFCYWQGEGGHSYLFSRIELKDLSSFSDCVLLVSIEATNQAPDLLWVGHISNLPSTISSNLQSQDSTSIGIYVHLLAGNIKVQKEVIDDLCYNCERTALESVA
;
A
#
# COMPACT_ATOMS: atom_id res chain seq x y z
N MET A 1 -0.13 36.40 35.35
CA MET A 1 -0.64 35.87 34.08
C MET A 1 -0.55 34.36 34.15
N ASN A 2 -1.69 33.68 34.15
CA ASN A 2 -1.80 32.24 34.41
C ASN A 2 -1.81 31.49 33.06
N LEU A 3 -0.70 30.85 32.70
CA LEU A 3 -0.65 30.00 31.51
C LEU A 3 -1.29 28.66 31.88
N GLY A 4 -2.56 28.48 31.50
CA GLY A 4 -3.27 27.22 31.68
C GLY A 4 -2.49 26.03 31.10
N PRO A 5 -2.73 24.80 31.60
CA PRO A 5 -1.98 23.64 31.16
C PRO A 5 -2.09 23.49 29.65
N LYS A 6 -0.94 23.51 28.96
CA LYS A 6 -0.84 23.14 27.54
C LYS A 6 -1.44 21.74 27.40
N LYS A 7 -2.53 21.61 26.66
CA LYS A 7 -3.09 20.30 26.27
C LYS A 7 -1.95 19.50 25.67
N LYS A 8 -1.45 18.50 26.39
CA LYS A 8 -0.63 17.44 25.80
C LYS A 8 -1.58 16.67 24.90
N THR A 9 -1.49 16.92 23.60
CA THR A 9 -2.14 16.08 22.60
C THR A 9 -1.40 14.75 22.62
N SER A 10 -1.89 13.83 23.44
CA SER A 10 -1.42 12.45 23.45
C SER A 10 -1.85 11.80 22.14
N ILE A 11 -0.94 11.71 21.17
CA ILE A 11 -1.12 10.85 19.99
C ILE A 11 -0.81 9.41 20.45
N HIS A 12 -1.78 8.80 21.13
CA HIS A 12 -1.77 7.35 21.37
C HIS A 12 -2.96 6.75 20.64
N ALA A 13 -2.81 6.69 19.31
CA ALA A 13 -3.42 5.65 18.52
C ALA A 13 -2.31 5.22 17.57
N ASN A 14 -1.91 3.96 17.69
CA ASN A 14 -1.03 3.27 16.76
C ASN A 14 -1.78 3.22 15.42
N LEU A 15 -1.80 4.35 14.70
CA LEU A 15 -2.46 4.45 13.41
C LEU A 15 -1.57 3.65 12.46
N PRO A 16 -2.01 2.49 11.95
CA PRO A 16 -1.34 1.90 10.79
C PRO A 16 -1.21 3.02 9.76
N ASN A 17 -0.02 3.20 9.19
CA ASN A 17 0.29 4.31 8.30
C ASN A 17 -0.78 4.38 7.20
N ARG A 18 -1.72 5.34 7.32
CA ARG A 18 -2.84 5.49 6.39
C ARG A 18 -2.35 5.86 4.99
N PHE A 19 -1.13 6.39 4.91
CA PHE A 19 -0.49 6.82 3.69
C PHE A 19 0.92 6.25 3.63
N CYS A 20 1.32 5.79 2.45
CA CYS A 20 2.66 5.29 2.18
C CYS A 20 3.17 5.90 0.86
N TYR A 21 4.45 6.26 0.83
CA TYR A 21 5.12 6.63 -0.41
C TYR A 21 5.87 5.43 -0.95
N TRP A 22 5.64 5.09 -2.21
CA TRP A 22 6.37 4.07 -2.94
C TRP A 22 7.21 4.72 -4.02
N GLN A 23 8.49 4.37 -4.05
CA GLN A 23 9.43 4.90 -5.02
C GLN A 23 9.55 3.93 -6.19
N GLY A 24 9.31 4.42 -7.40
CA GLY A 24 9.56 3.68 -8.65
C GLY A 24 11.02 3.79 -9.09
N GLU A 25 11.44 2.94 -10.02
CA GLU A 25 12.82 2.93 -10.53
C GLU A 25 13.17 4.20 -11.32
N GLY A 26 12.20 4.82 -11.97
CA GLY A 26 12.33 6.10 -12.65
C GLY A 26 12.58 7.28 -11.69
N GLY A 27 12.64 7.04 -10.38
CA GLY A 27 12.86 8.04 -9.34
C GLY A 27 11.60 8.78 -8.91
N HIS A 28 10.45 8.43 -9.45
CA HIS A 28 9.17 9.00 -9.05
C HIS A 28 8.72 8.46 -7.70
N SER A 29 8.01 9.29 -6.94
CA SER A 29 7.38 8.91 -5.67
C SER A 29 5.87 8.98 -5.80
N TYR A 30 5.21 7.87 -5.47
CA TYR A 30 3.78 7.70 -5.59
C TYR A 30 3.13 7.60 -4.20
N LEU A 31 2.10 8.41 -3.97
CA LEU A 31 1.34 8.39 -2.73
C LEU A 31 0.22 7.37 -2.80
N PHE A 32 0.22 6.43 -1.86
CA PHE A 32 -0.76 5.37 -1.73
C PHE A 32 -1.53 5.52 -0.41
N SER A 33 -2.85 5.34 -0.48
CA SER A 33 -3.75 5.37 0.67
C SER A 33 -4.12 3.95 1.08
N ARG A 34 -3.93 3.61 2.36
CA ARG A 34 -4.36 2.32 2.90
C ARG A 34 -5.88 2.26 2.97
N ILE A 35 -6.44 1.13 2.55
CA ILE A 35 -7.87 0.85 2.61
C ILE A 35 -8.13 -0.49 3.30
N GLU A 36 -9.36 -0.70 3.75
CA GLU A 36 -9.81 -2.02 4.18
C GLU A 36 -10.23 -2.86 2.97
N LEU A 37 -10.10 -4.18 3.07
CA LEU A 37 -10.49 -5.10 1.98
C LEU A 37 -11.95 -4.91 1.55
N LYS A 38 -12.85 -4.61 2.50
CA LYS A 38 -14.28 -4.39 2.23
C LYS A 38 -14.55 -3.19 1.32
N ASP A 39 -13.63 -2.23 1.26
CA ASP A 39 -13.78 -1.00 0.48
C ASP A 39 -13.20 -1.15 -0.93
N LEU A 40 -12.53 -2.27 -1.25
CA LEU A 40 -11.80 -2.50 -2.49
C LEU A 40 -12.64 -2.25 -3.76
N SER A 41 -13.92 -2.65 -3.73
CA SER A 41 -14.85 -2.46 -4.84
C SER A 41 -15.13 -0.98 -5.16
N SER A 42 -14.97 -0.09 -4.18
CA SER A 42 -15.17 1.36 -4.36
C SER A 42 -14.03 2.02 -5.15
N PHE A 43 -12.93 1.31 -5.40
CA PHE A 43 -11.71 1.83 -6.02
C PHE A 43 -11.33 1.11 -7.32
N SER A 44 -12.31 0.53 -8.04
CA SER A 44 -12.09 -0.30 -9.24
C SER A 44 -11.17 0.34 -10.29
N ASP A 45 -11.19 1.67 -10.36
CA ASP A 45 -10.47 2.46 -11.37
C ASP A 45 -9.12 2.97 -10.85
N CYS A 46 -8.68 2.54 -9.66
CA CYS A 46 -7.40 2.94 -9.08
C CYS A 46 -6.32 1.88 -9.29
N VAL A 47 -5.06 2.29 -9.20
CA VAL A 47 -3.95 1.33 -9.06
C VAL A 47 -4.00 0.78 -7.63
N LEU A 48 -4.02 -0.54 -7.52
CA LEU A 48 -3.97 -1.28 -6.28
C LEU A 48 -2.54 -1.75 -6.04
N LEU A 49 -2.09 -1.60 -4.81
CA LEU A 49 -0.83 -2.13 -4.30
C LEU A 49 -1.13 -2.99 -3.09
N VAL A 50 -0.56 -4.19 -3.08
CA VAL A 50 -0.61 -5.12 -1.96
C VAL A 50 0.80 -5.28 -1.43
N SER A 51 0.97 -5.18 -0.11
CA SER A 51 2.26 -5.32 0.55
C SER A 51 2.21 -6.29 1.72
N ILE A 52 3.35 -6.86 2.06
CA ILE A 52 3.56 -7.56 3.32
C ILE A 52 4.05 -6.54 4.35
N GLU A 53 3.44 -6.52 5.53
CA GLU A 53 3.75 -5.62 6.63
C GLU A 53 4.23 -6.42 7.83
N ALA A 54 5.53 -6.31 8.13
CA ALA A 54 6.12 -6.85 9.34
C ALA A 54 6.30 -5.77 10.40
N THR A 55 6.28 -6.16 11.67
CA THR A 55 6.49 -5.21 12.78
C THR A 55 7.93 -4.69 12.74
N ASN A 56 8.11 -3.37 12.68
CA ASN A 56 9.40 -2.67 12.60
C ASN A 56 10.17 -2.78 11.27
N GLN A 57 9.53 -3.18 10.17
CA GLN A 57 10.13 -3.17 8.83
C GLN A 57 9.33 -2.27 7.88
N ALA A 58 10.00 -1.82 6.82
CA ALA A 58 9.30 -1.19 5.71
C ALA A 58 8.38 -2.23 5.05
N PRO A 59 7.21 -1.81 4.53
CA PRO A 59 6.32 -2.73 3.82
C PRO A 59 7.02 -3.24 2.56
N ASP A 60 6.94 -4.55 2.32
CA ASP A 60 7.49 -5.19 1.14
C ASP A 60 6.42 -5.30 0.06
N LEU A 61 6.76 -4.89 -1.16
CA LEU A 61 5.83 -4.95 -2.29
C LEU A 61 5.54 -6.42 -2.63
N LEU A 62 4.27 -6.82 -2.50
CA LEU A 62 3.82 -8.15 -2.92
C LEU A 62 3.27 -8.12 -4.34
N TRP A 63 2.49 -7.10 -4.67
CA TRP A 63 1.86 -6.97 -5.98
C TRP A 63 1.41 -5.53 -6.25
N VAL A 64 1.42 -5.11 -7.51
CA VAL A 64 0.85 -3.83 -7.97
C VAL A 64 0.13 -4.02 -9.31
N GLY A 65 -1.02 -3.39 -9.49
CA GLY A 65 -1.79 -3.50 -10.72
C GLY A 65 -3.19 -2.93 -10.64
N HIS A 66 -4.00 -3.18 -11.67
CA HIS A 66 -5.43 -2.86 -11.65
C HIS A 66 -6.20 -3.89 -10.82
N ILE A 67 -7.20 -3.45 -10.06
CA ILE A 67 -8.05 -4.34 -9.25
C ILE A 67 -8.70 -5.45 -10.10
N SER A 68 -9.11 -5.12 -11.32
CA SER A 68 -9.68 -6.08 -12.28
C SER A 68 -8.74 -7.24 -12.64
N ASN A 69 -7.42 -7.05 -12.45
CA ASN A 69 -6.38 -7.99 -12.81
C ASN A 69 -5.74 -8.63 -11.57
N LEU A 70 -6.38 -8.51 -10.40
CA LEU A 70 -5.88 -9.10 -9.16
C LEU A 70 -5.76 -10.62 -9.32
N PRO A 71 -4.56 -11.21 -9.17
CA PRO A 71 -4.39 -12.65 -9.27
C PRO A 71 -5.21 -13.37 -8.20
N SER A 72 -5.78 -14.52 -8.55
CA SER A 72 -6.57 -15.34 -7.62
C SER A 72 -5.76 -15.74 -6.38
N THR A 73 -4.46 -15.97 -6.53
CA THR A 73 -3.54 -16.27 -5.42
C THR A 73 -3.47 -15.14 -4.41
N ILE A 74 -3.32 -13.90 -4.87
CA ILE A 74 -3.33 -12.72 -4.00
C ILE A 74 -4.70 -12.54 -3.38
N SER A 75 -5.77 -12.67 -4.18
CA SER A 75 -7.15 -12.57 -3.68
C SER A 75 -7.45 -13.59 -2.57
N SER A 76 -6.96 -14.82 -2.68
CA SER A 76 -7.12 -15.84 -1.64
C SER A 76 -6.33 -15.50 -0.37
N ASN A 77 -5.11 -14.97 -0.51
CA ASN A 77 -4.31 -14.51 0.63
C ASN A 77 -4.97 -13.33 1.37
N LEU A 78 -5.64 -12.42 0.66
CA LEU A 78 -6.39 -11.33 1.28
C LEU A 78 -7.58 -11.82 2.11
N GLN A 79 -8.15 -12.98 1.77
CA GLN A 79 -9.32 -13.56 2.44
C GLN A 79 -8.95 -14.50 3.60
N SER A 80 -7.68 -14.88 3.75
CA SER A 80 -7.25 -15.74 4.85
C SER A 80 -7.15 -14.96 6.17
N GLN A 81 -7.30 -15.65 7.31
CA GLN A 81 -7.29 -15.01 8.64
C GLN A 81 -5.90 -14.47 9.06
N ASP A 82 -4.83 -14.78 8.33
CA ASP A 82 -3.47 -14.24 8.54
C ASP A 82 -3.25 -12.86 7.86
N SER A 83 -4.33 -12.17 7.50
CA SER A 83 -4.35 -10.85 6.86
C SER A 83 -3.78 -9.70 7.72
N THR A 84 -3.42 -9.95 8.99
CA THR A 84 -2.79 -8.95 9.86
C THR A 84 -1.46 -8.42 9.33
N SER A 85 -0.80 -9.19 8.46
CA SER A 85 0.46 -8.80 7.83
C SER A 85 0.30 -8.30 6.40
N ILE A 86 -0.93 -8.02 5.94
CA ILE A 86 -1.16 -7.52 4.57
C ILE A 86 -1.66 -6.07 4.59
N GLY A 87 -0.95 -5.23 3.84
CA GLY A 87 -1.38 -3.87 3.53
C GLY A 87 -2.06 -3.82 2.17
N ILE A 88 -3.23 -3.18 2.11
CA ILE A 88 -3.98 -2.94 0.87
C ILE A 88 -4.01 -1.43 0.64
N TYR A 89 -3.50 -1.01 -0.51
CA TYR A 89 -3.27 0.39 -0.80
C TYR A 89 -3.80 0.78 -2.18
N VAL A 90 -4.33 1.98 -2.31
CA VAL A 90 -4.79 2.52 -3.59
C VAL A 90 -4.12 3.84 -3.92
N HIS A 91 -3.74 4.01 -5.19
CA HIS A 91 -3.26 5.27 -5.71
C HIS A 91 -4.41 6.02 -6.41
N LEU A 92 -4.88 7.08 -5.75
CA LEU A 92 -6.06 7.86 -6.17
C LEU A 92 -5.75 8.91 -7.25
N LEU A 93 -4.48 9.18 -7.52
CA LEU A 93 -4.08 10.28 -8.42
C LEU A 93 -3.85 9.84 -9.87
N ALA A 94 -3.92 8.54 -10.15
CA ALA A 94 -3.83 8.01 -11.52
C ALA A 94 -5.20 8.04 -12.20
N GLY A 95 -5.65 9.24 -12.58
CA GLY A 95 -7.00 9.48 -13.11
C GLY A 95 -7.28 8.96 -14.53
N ASN A 96 -6.33 8.29 -15.19
CA ASN A 96 -6.55 7.66 -16.49
C ASN A 96 -5.63 6.45 -16.70
N ILE A 97 -6.00 5.59 -17.64
CA ILE A 97 -5.31 4.33 -17.96
C ILE A 97 -3.82 4.53 -18.28
N LYS A 98 -3.45 5.63 -18.95
CA LYS A 98 -2.05 5.90 -19.29
C LYS A 98 -1.22 6.14 -18.04
N VAL A 99 -1.68 7.00 -17.14
CA VAL A 99 -1.00 7.27 -15.86
C VAL A 99 -0.97 6.04 -14.97
N GLN A 100 -2.05 5.25 -14.96
CA GLN A 100 -2.10 3.99 -14.22
C GLN A 100 -1.03 3.02 -14.71
N LYS A 101 -0.89 2.87 -16.04
CA LYS A 101 0.15 2.04 -16.65
C LYS A 101 1.56 2.54 -16.30
N GLU A 102 1.81 3.85 -16.35
CA GLU A 102 3.11 4.43 -15.98
C GLU A 102 3.47 4.09 -14.53
N VAL A 103 2.53 4.23 -13.58
CA VAL A 103 2.73 3.88 -12.17
C VAL A 103 3.04 2.39 -12.00
N ILE A 104 2.27 1.52 -12.66
CA ILE A 104 2.44 0.07 -12.58
C ILE A 104 3.79 -0.35 -13.16
N ASP A 105 4.14 0.13 -14.36
CA ASP A 105 5.39 -0.20 -15.02
C ASP A 105 6.60 0.27 -14.19
N ASP A 106 6.52 1.45 -13.55
CA ASP A 106 7.60 2.00 -12.71
C ASP A 106 7.80 1.25 -11.38
N LEU A 107 6.73 0.66 -10.83
CA LEU A 107 6.76 -0.09 -9.57
C LEU A 107 6.98 -1.60 -9.76
N CYS A 108 6.54 -2.19 -10.87
CA CYS A 108 6.65 -3.62 -11.14
C CYS A 108 8.10 -4.11 -11.21
N TYR A 109 9.03 -3.25 -11.62
CA TYR A 109 10.46 -3.62 -11.66
C TYR A 109 11.03 -3.95 -10.26
N ASN A 110 10.43 -3.41 -9.19
CA ASN A 110 10.80 -3.74 -7.81
C ASN A 110 10.23 -5.08 -7.32
N CYS A 111 9.17 -5.64 -7.93
CA CYS A 111 8.57 -6.91 -7.52
C CYS A 111 9.50 -8.11 -7.72
N GLU A 112 10.43 -8.06 -8.68
CA GLU A 112 11.37 -9.16 -8.94
C GLU A 112 12.49 -9.26 -7.91
N ARG A 113 12.80 -8.16 -7.18
CA ARG A 113 13.87 -8.16 -6.17
C ARG A 113 13.45 -8.79 -4.84
N THR A 114 12.25 -8.51 -4.35
CA THR A 114 11.80 -8.95 -3.02
C THR A 114 11.50 -10.45 -2.94
N ALA A 115 11.15 -11.08 -4.08
CA ALA A 115 10.90 -12.53 -4.15
C ALA A 115 12.18 -13.37 -3.99
N LEU A 116 13.36 -12.81 -4.25
CA LEU A 116 14.64 -13.50 -4.17
C LEU A 116 15.35 -13.36 -2.81
N GLU A 117 15.03 -12.33 -2.03
CA GLU A 117 15.66 -12.11 -0.71
C GLU A 117 14.91 -12.80 0.44
N SER A 118 13.72 -13.35 0.19
CA SER A 118 12.89 -14.05 1.19
C SER A 118 13.18 -15.56 1.29
N VAL A 119 14.16 -16.08 0.54
CA VAL A 119 14.51 -17.51 0.47
C VAL A 119 16.00 -17.76 0.81
N ALA A 120 16.70 -16.78 1.38
CA ALA A 120 18.10 -16.90 1.78
C ALA A 120 18.28 -17.01 3.31
#